data_AF-A0A7S0DJB3-F1
#
_entry.id   AF-A0A7S0DJB3-F1
#
_cell.length_a   1.000
_cell.length_b   1.000
_cell.length_c   1.000
_cell.angle_alpha   90.00
_cell.angle_beta   90.00
_cell.angle_gamma   90.00
#
_symmetry.space_group_name_H-M   'P 1'
#
loop_
_entity.id
_entity.type
_entity.pdbx_description
1 polymer ?
#
loop_
_entity_poly.entity_id
_entity_poly.type
_entity_poly.pdbx_seq_one_letter_code
_entity_poly.pdbx_strand_id
1 'polypeptide(L)'
;MPKTPSPESSSSSLNFKESLRKKKFVNHVRRQSSFSFVQENLSKALTETNVTLIVSILTLLSTVILQTWYTIVTRNMHYVGTFHALHSEYASPEMLDAIDTVNDFIFEHGIEHYTDVYMRHKKDRIRAPIKDIDHSRRRVVHWYSKVCLFWEKSLIPVHLLQTFPGPERAVYFIRTFEPLEESSRMIYGGPKNGVFDCLRKMYGIWSEAPEDDANAATCSDNNLGGSNAYCPA
;
A
#
# COMPACT_ATOMS: atom_id res chain seq x y z
N MET A 1 86.34 102.55 -15.50
CA MET A 1 86.05 101.65 -16.64
C MET A 1 85.18 100.49 -16.17
N PRO A 2 84.32 99.93 -17.06
CA PRO A 2 83.06 99.27 -16.69
C PRO A 2 83.05 97.73 -16.78
N LYS A 3 81.99 97.13 -16.21
CA LYS A 3 81.28 95.88 -16.57
C LYS A 3 82.06 94.55 -16.64
N THR A 4 81.63 93.55 -15.86
CA THR A 4 80.58 92.58 -16.28
C THR A 4 80.20 91.60 -15.16
N PRO A 5 78.96 91.05 -15.15
CA PRO A 5 78.42 90.24 -14.06
C PRO A 5 78.40 88.72 -14.34
N SER A 6 78.39 87.94 -13.25
CA SER A 6 78.22 86.47 -13.19
C SER A 6 76.89 85.97 -13.77
N PRO A 7 76.86 84.77 -14.40
CA PRO A 7 75.62 84.07 -14.70
C PRO A 7 75.19 83.12 -13.56
N GLU A 8 73.91 83.24 -13.22
CA GLU A 8 73.18 82.48 -12.21
C GLU A 8 72.90 81.02 -12.62
N SER A 9 72.87 80.20 -11.58
CA SER A 9 72.45 78.80 -11.54
C SER A 9 70.93 78.66 -11.79
N SER A 10 70.56 77.93 -12.85
CA SER A 10 69.17 77.55 -13.12
C SER A 10 69.09 76.19 -13.80
N SER A 11 69.24 75.10 -13.03
CA SER A 11 69.09 73.74 -13.56
C SER A 11 68.63 72.69 -12.53
N SER A 12 67.66 73.02 -11.66
CA SER A 12 67.23 72.08 -10.59
C SER A 12 65.71 71.93 -10.38
N SER A 13 64.87 72.27 -11.37
CA SER A 13 63.40 72.15 -11.24
C SER A 13 62.71 71.20 -12.22
N LEU A 14 63.44 70.65 -13.20
CA LEU A 14 62.87 69.73 -14.22
C LEU A 14 62.83 68.25 -13.78
N ASN A 15 63.68 67.82 -12.84
CA ASN A 15 63.76 66.40 -12.44
C ASN A 15 62.69 65.94 -11.42
N PHE A 16 61.99 66.87 -10.74
CA PHE A 16 61.01 66.49 -9.71
C PHE A 16 59.61 66.19 -10.27
N LYS A 17 59.20 66.86 -11.36
CA LYS A 17 57.89 66.64 -12.00
C LYS A 17 57.80 65.32 -12.77
N GLU A 18 58.92 64.79 -13.29
CA GLU A 18 58.93 63.46 -13.93
C GLU A 18 58.81 62.29 -12.92
N SER A 19 59.40 62.44 -11.73
CA SER A 19 59.33 61.44 -10.64
C SER A 19 57.88 61.23 -10.13
N LEU A 20 57.11 62.32 -10.01
CA LEU A 20 55.71 62.24 -9.56
C LEU A 20 54.76 61.70 -10.64
N ARG A 21 55.05 61.88 -11.94
CA ARG A 21 54.27 61.25 -13.02
C ARG A 21 54.49 59.74 -13.09
N LYS A 22 55.72 59.26 -12.93
CA LYS A 22 56.02 57.80 -12.93
C LYS A 22 55.37 57.07 -11.75
N LYS A 23 55.34 57.66 -10.55
CA LYS A 23 54.68 57.04 -9.38
C LYS A 23 53.16 56.94 -9.53
N LYS A 24 52.48 57.93 -10.14
CA LYS A 24 51.04 57.83 -10.41
C LYS A 24 50.71 56.76 -11.45
N PHE A 25 51.55 56.59 -12.47
CA PHE A 25 51.33 55.59 -13.52
C PHE A 25 51.53 54.15 -13.01
N VAL A 26 52.58 53.91 -12.21
CA VAL A 26 52.86 52.59 -11.63
C VAL A 26 51.76 52.14 -10.67
N ASN A 27 51.19 53.04 -9.86
CA ASN A 27 50.07 52.70 -8.98
C ASN A 27 48.76 52.44 -9.72
N HIS A 28 48.58 52.99 -10.93
CA HIS A 28 47.38 52.74 -11.73
C HIS A 28 47.45 51.38 -12.44
N VAL A 29 48.62 51.02 -13.01
CA VAL A 29 48.85 49.71 -13.63
C VAL A 29 48.75 48.58 -12.60
N ARG A 30 49.26 48.79 -11.37
CA ARG A 30 49.15 47.81 -10.28
C ARG A 30 47.72 47.57 -9.80
N ARG A 31 46.83 48.58 -9.90
CA ARG A 31 45.40 48.43 -9.61
C ARG A 31 44.64 47.69 -10.72
N GLN A 32 45.05 47.85 -11.98
CA GLN A 32 44.45 47.12 -13.10
C GLN A 32 44.83 45.63 -13.11
N SER A 33 46.05 45.28 -12.73
CA SER A 33 46.47 43.87 -12.63
C SER A 33 45.84 43.12 -11.45
N SER A 34 45.56 43.80 -10.33
CA SER A 34 44.86 43.18 -9.20
C SER A 34 43.39 42.89 -9.50
N PHE A 35 42.75 43.68 -10.36
CA PHE A 35 41.33 43.53 -10.65
C PHE A 35 41.07 42.34 -11.59
N SER A 36 41.91 42.14 -12.60
CA SER A 36 41.83 41.00 -13.52
C SER A 36 42.07 39.66 -12.81
N PHE A 37 43.01 39.60 -11.88
CA PHE A 37 43.27 38.40 -11.07
C PHE A 37 42.08 38.03 -10.16
N VAL A 38 41.43 39.01 -9.55
CA VAL A 38 40.23 38.77 -8.72
C VAL A 38 39.07 38.27 -9.59
N GLN A 39 38.89 38.83 -10.78
CA GLN A 39 37.81 38.42 -11.70
C GLN A 39 38.00 36.98 -12.23
N GLU A 40 39.24 36.56 -12.49
CA GLU A 40 39.54 35.20 -12.94
C GLU A 40 39.34 34.15 -11.83
N ASN A 41 39.66 34.49 -10.59
CA ASN A 41 39.43 33.58 -9.46
C ASN A 41 37.94 33.48 -9.10
N LEU A 42 37.17 34.55 -9.26
CA LEU A 42 35.73 34.54 -9.02
C LEU A 42 34.97 33.69 -10.04
N SER A 43 35.36 33.72 -11.33
CA SER A 43 34.73 32.89 -12.35
C SER A 43 35.01 31.40 -12.13
N LYS A 44 36.25 31.04 -11.75
CA LYS A 44 36.62 29.66 -11.39
C LYS A 44 35.82 29.17 -10.17
N ALA A 45 35.75 29.97 -9.11
CA ALA A 45 34.97 29.62 -7.92
C ALA A 45 33.47 29.45 -8.24
N LEU A 46 32.89 30.33 -9.06
CA LEU A 46 31.50 30.21 -9.52
C LEU A 46 31.26 28.93 -10.33
N THR A 47 32.19 28.56 -11.23
CA THR A 47 32.07 27.31 -12.00
C THR A 47 32.18 26.07 -11.12
N GLU A 48 33.04 26.07 -10.10
CA GLU A 48 33.18 24.95 -9.16
C GLU A 48 31.92 24.79 -8.28
N THR A 49 31.33 25.89 -7.82
CA THR A 49 30.05 25.85 -7.08
C THR A 49 28.90 25.33 -7.93
N ASN A 50 28.85 25.66 -9.23
CA ASN A 50 27.81 25.16 -10.12
C ASN A 50 27.93 23.65 -10.35
N VAL A 51 29.15 23.12 -10.52
CA VAL A 51 29.38 21.68 -10.72
C VAL A 51 29.00 20.88 -9.47
N THR A 52 29.41 21.32 -8.29
CA THR A 52 29.08 20.64 -7.02
C THR A 52 27.58 20.62 -6.74
N LEU A 53 26.87 21.71 -7.06
CA LEU A 53 25.41 21.78 -6.96
C LEU A 53 24.74 20.81 -7.94
N ILE A 54 25.19 20.76 -9.20
CA ILE A 54 24.66 19.83 -10.21
C ILE A 54 24.87 18.37 -9.76
N VAL A 55 26.06 18.02 -9.29
CA VAL A 55 26.35 16.67 -8.78
C VAL A 55 25.46 16.33 -7.60
N SER A 56 25.23 17.26 -6.67
CA SER A 56 24.36 17.06 -5.51
C SER A 56 22.88 16.87 -5.89
N ILE A 57 22.40 17.60 -6.90
CA ILE A 57 21.04 17.41 -7.43
C ILE A 57 20.92 16.06 -8.12
N LEU A 58 21.92 15.66 -8.90
CA LEU A 58 21.93 14.37 -9.59
C LEU A 58 21.97 13.20 -8.62
N THR A 59 22.77 13.27 -7.55
CA THR A 59 22.81 12.23 -6.52
C THR A 59 21.52 12.16 -5.73
N LEU A 60 20.90 13.30 -5.40
CA LEU A 60 19.59 13.34 -4.76
C LEU A 60 18.52 12.70 -5.65
N LEU A 61 18.47 13.07 -6.94
CA LEU A 61 17.52 12.52 -7.90
C LEU A 61 17.73 11.01 -8.10
N SER A 62 18.99 10.56 -8.22
CA SER A 62 19.33 9.14 -8.27
C SER A 62 18.86 8.39 -7.01
N THR A 63 19.04 8.99 -5.84
CA THR A 63 18.62 8.39 -4.56
C THR A 63 17.10 8.25 -4.49
N VAL A 64 16.35 9.26 -4.91
CA VAL A 64 14.88 9.20 -4.95
C VAL A 64 14.41 8.10 -5.90
N ILE A 65 14.97 8.02 -7.12
CA ILE A 65 14.61 6.97 -8.10
C ILE A 65 14.88 5.58 -7.53
N LEU A 66 16.07 5.35 -6.98
CA LEU A 66 16.43 4.06 -6.40
C LEU A 66 15.52 3.68 -5.23
N GLN A 67 15.19 4.65 -4.36
CA GLN A 67 14.29 4.41 -3.23
C GLN A 67 12.85 4.08 -3.69
N THR A 68 12.34 4.77 -4.71
CA THR A 68 11.02 4.47 -5.29
C THR A 68 11.01 3.07 -5.91
N TRP A 69 12.04 2.73 -6.68
CA TRP A 69 12.19 1.41 -7.27
C TRP A 69 12.24 0.31 -6.21
N TYR A 70 13.07 0.49 -5.18
CA TYR A 70 13.18 -0.45 -4.07
C TYR A 70 11.85 -0.66 -3.34
N THR A 71 11.08 0.41 -3.14
CA THR A 71 9.75 0.34 -2.51
C THR A 71 8.78 -0.47 -3.36
N ILE A 72 8.77 -0.27 -4.68
CA ILE A 72 7.92 -1.02 -5.61
C ILE A 72 8.28 -2.51 -5.60
N VAL A 73 9.58 -2.83 -5.70
CA VAL A 73 10.06 -4.23 -5.69
C VAL A 73 9.71 -4.92 -4.36
N THR A 74 9.93 -4.26 -3.23
CA THR A 74 9.63 -4.79 -1.90
C THR A 74 8.13 -5.06 -1.75
N ARG A 75 7.29 -4.13 -2.20
CA ARG A 75 5.83 -4.29 -2.19
C ARG A 75 5.40 -5.51 -3.03
N ASN A 76 5.94 -5.66 -4.23
CA ASN A 76 5.64 -6.80 -5.09
C ASN A 76 6.09 -8.13 -4.47
N MET A 77 7.25 -8.15 -3.81
CA MET A 77 7.74 -9.34 -3.10
C MET A 77 6.80 -9.77 -1.97
N HIS A 78 6.27 -8.81 -1.20
CA HIS A 78 5.26 -9.10 -0.18
C HIS A 78 3.97 -9.66 -0.78
N TYR A 79 3.53 -9.14 -1.93
CA TYR A 79 2.35 -9.66 -2.64
C TYR A 79 2.54 -11.09 -3.10
N VAL A 80 3.69 -11.40 -3.71
CA VAL A 80 4.02 -12.76 -4.14
C VAL A 80 4.10 -13.72 -2.95
N GLY A 81 4.75 -13.31 -1.85
CA GLY A 81 4.86 -14.14 -0.65
C GLY A 81 3.50 -14.43 0.00
N THR A 82 2.66 -13.41 0.17
CA THR A 82 1.31 -13.57 0.76
C THR A 82 0.41 -14.42 -0.14
N PHE A 83 0.45 -14.19 -1.45
CA PHE A 83 -0.31 -14.97 -2.42
C PHE A 83 0.15 -16.43 -2.44
N HIS A 84 1.46 -16.69 -2.44
CA HIS A 84 2.02 -18.04 -2.37
C HIS A 84 1.59 -18.75 -1.09
N ALA A 85 1.62 -18.07 0.06
CA ALA A 85 1.16 -18.63 1.32
C ALA A 85 -0.31 -19.06 1.25
N LEU A 86 -1.21 -18.19 0.77
CA LEU A 86 -2.63 -18.54 0.59
C LEU A 86 -2.84 -19.71 -0.36
N HIS A 87 -2.14 -19.69 -1.50
CA HIS A 87 -2.24 -20.75 -2.50
C HIS A 87 -1.73 -22.08 -1.95
N SER A 88 -0.58 -22.09 -1.27
CA SER A 88 -0.01 -23.28 -0.64
C SER A 88 -0.90 -23.84 0.46
N GLU A 89 -1.54 -22.98 1.27
CA GLU A 89 -2.49 -23.39 2.30
C GLU A 89 -3.76 -23.99 1.68
N TYR A 90 -4.25 -23.42 0.57
CA TYR A 90 -5.42 -23.97 -0.14
C TYR A 90 -5.12 -25.31 -0.81
N ALA A 91 -3.92 -25.45 -1.37
CA ALA A 91 -3.45 -26.68 -2.01
C ALA A 91 -2.90 -27.71 -1.01
N SER A 92 -3.00 -27.45 0.30
CA SER A 92 -2.57 -28.39 1.32
C SER A 92 -3.47 -29.63 1.32
N PRO A 93 -2.92 -30.83 1.58
CA PRO A 93 -3.72 -32.05 1.62
C PRO A 93 -4.86 -31.95 2.64
N GLU A 94 -4.62 -31.30 3.78
CA GLU A 94 -5.64 -31.14 4.81
C GLU A 94 -6.79 -30.19 4.41
N MET A 95 -6.54 -29.25 3.48
CA MET A 95 -7.60 -28.42 2.91
C MET A 95 -8.42 -29.21 1.90
N LEU A 96 -7.76 -29.97 1.04
CA LEU A 96 -8.42 -30.82 0.05
C LEU A 96 -9.29 -31.88 0.74
N ASP A 97 -8.74 -32.59 1.74
CA ASP A 97 -9.48 -33.56 2.54
C ASP A 97 -10.70 -32.93 3.23
N ALA A 98 -10.58 -31.67 3.68
CA ALA A 98 -11.70 -30.95 4.29
C ALA A 98 -12.79 -30.58 3.28
N ILE A 99 -12.41 -30.20 2.06
CA ILE A 99 -13.37 -29.94 0.98
C ILE A 99 -14.07 -31.25 0.60
N ASP A 100 -13.32 -32.33 0.41
CA ASP A 100 -13.84 -33.65 0.04
C ASP A 100 -14.76 -34.21 1.13
N THR A 101 -14.39 -34.09 2.41
CA THR A 101 -15.25 -34.53 3.54
C THR A 101 -16.61 -33.85 3.52
N VAL A 102 -16.67 -32.54 3.20
CA VAL A 102 -17.94 -31.81 3.10
C VAL A 102 -18.70 -32.21 1.83
N ASN A 103 -18.00 -32.43 0.72
CA ASN A 103 -18.62 -32.85 -0.54
C ASN A 103 -19.19 -34.26 -0.48
N ASP A 104 -18.49 -35.20 0.13
CA ASP A 104 -18.97 -36.57 0.34
C ASP A 104 -20.24 -36.56 1.20
N PHE A 105 -20.27 -35.73 2.25
CA PHE A 105 -21.47 -35.56 3.07
C PHE A 105 -22.65 -35.00 2.27
N ILE A 106 -22.41 -34.02 1.39
CA ILE A 106 -23.45 -33.46 0.52
C ILE A 106 -23.91 -34.48 -0.53
N PHE A 107 -22.97 -35.24 -1.09
CA PHE A 107 -23.26 -36.28 -2.06
C PHE A 107 -24.13 -37.39 -1.46
N GLU A 108 -23.84 -37.82 -0.22
CA GLU A 108 -24.58 -38.85 0.48
C GLU A 108 -26.04 -38.43 0.81
N HIS A 109 -26.26 -37.17 1.16
CA HIS A 109 -27.55 -36.68 1.66
C HIS A 109 -28.36 -35.85 0.64
N GLY A 110 -27.75 -35.48 -0.48
CA GLY A 110 -28.33 -34.60 -1.48
C GLY A 110 -28.23 -33.12 -1.14
N ILE A 111 -28.11 -32.29 -2.18
CA ILE A 111 -27.97 -30.82 -2.08
C ILE A 111 -29.18 -30.16 -1.38
N GLU A 112 -30.36 -30.77 -1.43
CA GLU A 112 -31.57 -30.20 -0.84
C GLU A 112 -31.71 -30.47 0.67
N HIS A 113 -31.10 -31.53 1.19
CA HIS A 113 -31.37 -32.02 2.55
C HIS A 113 -30.15 -32.06 3.48
N TYR A 114 -28.94 -31.86 2.94
CA TYR A 114 -27.71 -31.94 3.74
C TYR A 114 -27.68 -31.01 4.96
N THR A 115 -28.29 -29.83 4.87
CA THR A 115 -28.38 -28.86 5.99
C THR A 115 -29.27 -29.38 7.12
N ASP A 116 -30.44 -29.93 6.79
CA ASP A 116 -31.37 -30.49 7.76
C ASP A 116 -30.76 -31.70 8.48
N VAL A 117 -30.05 -32.55 7.73
CA VAL A 117 -29.35 -33.71 8.28
C VAL A 117 -28.20 -33.25 9.18
N TYR A 118 -27.43 -32.25 8.76
CA TYR A 118 -26.38 -31.65 9.56
C TYR A 118 -26.93 -31.10 10.89
N MET A 119 -28.05 -30.38 10.86
CA MET A 119 -28.71 -29.86 12.07
C MET A 119 -29.20 -30.99 13.00
N ARG A 120 -29.85 -32.01 12.45
CA ARG A 120 -30.31 -33.18 13.21
C ARG A 120 -29.15 -33.88 13.92
N HIS A 121 -28.10 -34.23 13.19
CA HIS A 121 -26.92 -34.88 13.78
C HIS A 121 -26.22 -34.03 14.84
N LYS A 122 -26.18 -32.71 14.65
CA LYS A 122 -25.58 -31.78 15.61
C LYS A 122 -26.41 -31.65 16.88
N LYS A 123 -27.75 -31.67 16.77
CA LYS A 123 -28.68 -31.65 17.91
C LYS A 123 -28.64 -32.94 18.71
N ASP A 124 -28.58 -34.08 18.04
CA ASP A 124 -28.61 -35.42 18.65
C ASP A 124 -27.28 -35.80 19.33
N ARG A 125 -26.24 -34.96 19.21
CA ARG A 125 -24.89 -35.18 19.76
C ARG A 125 -24.27 -36.52 19.34
N ILE A 126 -24.64 -37.05 18.17
CA ILE A 126 -24.01 -38.24 17.58
C ILE A 126 -22.61 -37.81 17.11
N ARG A 127 -21.59 -38.07 17.95
CA ARG A 127 -20.34 -37.29 17.97
C ARG A 127 -19.35 -37.54 16.83
N ALA A 128 -19.32 -38.72 16.23
CA ALA A 128 -18.18 -39.10 15.39
C ALA A 128 -18.21 -38.42 14.00
N PRO A 129 -19.16 -38.72 13.09
CA PRO A 129 -19.10 -38.20 11.72
C PRO A 129 -19.34 -36.69 11.64
N ILE A 130 -20.20 -36.14 12.50
CA ILE A 130 -20.54 -34.70 12.46
C ILE A 130 -19.39 -33.79 12.89
N LYS A 131 -18.49 -34.30 13.73
CA LYS A 131 -17.35 -33.54 14.23
C LYS A 131 -16.36 -33.28 13.11
N ASP A 132 -16.11 -34.28 12.27
CA ASP A 132 -15.17 -34.19 11.16
C ASP A 132 -15.70 -33.22 10.08
N ILE A 133 -17.01 -33.26 9.81
CA ILE A 133 -17.67 -32.29 8.93
C ILE A 133 -17.56 -30.86 9.50
N ASP A 134 -17.84 -30.66 10.80
CA ASP A 134 -17.75 -29.32 11.40
C ASP A 134 -16.32 -28.79 11.43
N HIS A 135 -15.33 -29.65 11.68
CA HIS A 135 -13.91 -29.28 11.60
C HIS A 135 -13.51 -28.89 10.18
N SER A 136 -13.90 -29.69 9.20
CA SER A 136 -13.61 -29.46 7.78
C SER A 136 -14.25 -28.17 7.29
N ARG A 137 -15.54 -27.97 7.58
CA ARG A 137 -16.27 -26.73 7.31
C ARG A 137 -15.58 -25.51 7.91
N ARG A 138 -15.20 -25.55 9.19
CA ARG A 138 -14.50 -24.43 9.86
C ARG A 138 -13.16 -24.11 9.21
N ARG A 139 -12.40 -25.14 8.78
CA ARG A 139 -11.11 -24.97 8.11
C ARG A 139 -11.29 -24.20 6.80
N VAL A 140 -12.22 -24.62 5.95
CA VAL A 140 -12.48 -23.95 4.66
C VAL A 140 -12.98 -22.52 4.88
N VAL A 141 -13.95 -22.31 5.78
CA VAL A 141 -14.47 -20.97 6.11
C VAL A 141 -13.37 -20.06 6.67
N HIS A 142 -12.49 -20.58 7.52
CA HIS A 142 -11.38 -19.82 8.07
C HIS A 142 -10.38 -19.39 6.99
N TRP A 143 -10.10 -20.24 6.01
CA TRP A 143 -9.23 -19.86 4.89
C TRP A 143 -9.82 -18.71 4.08
N TYR A 144 -11.11 -18.76 3.73
CA TYR A 144 -11.78 -17.64 3.06
C TYR A 144 -11.86 -16.38 3.92
N SER A 145 -11.95 -16.51 5.25
CA SER A 145 -11.83 -15.39 6.18
C SER A 145 -10.48 -14.68 6.08
N LYS A 146 -9.38 -15.42 5.93
CA LYS A 146 -8.05 -14.84 5.67
C LYS A 146 -8.00 -14.11 4.33
N VAL A 147 -8.57 -14.69 3.28
CA VAL A 147 -8.65 -14.04 1.96
C VAL A 147 -9.38 -12.69 2.06
N CYS A 148 -10.52 -12.66 2.75
CA CYS A 148 -11.27 -11.44 3.04
C CYS A 148 -10.46 -10.41 3.80
N LEU A 149 -9.77 -10.82 4.88
CA LEU A 149 -8.89 -9.95 5.66
C LEU A 149 -7.80 -9.31 4.78
N PHE A 150 -7.15 -10.09 3.91
CA PHE A 150 -6.09 -9.58 3.04
C PHE A 150 -6.61 -8.63 1.97
N TRP A 151 -7.81 -8.88 1.45
CA TRP A 151 -8.49 -7.99 0.51
C TRP A 151 -8.86 -6.65 1.15
N GLU A 152 -9.53 -6.68 2.32
CA GLU A 152 -9.93 -5.46 3.04
C GLU A 152 -8.74 -4.58 3.41
N LYS A 153 -7.58 -5.19 3.71
CA LYS A 153 -6.35 -4.47 4.04
C LYS A 153 -5.52 -4.08 2.81
N SER A 154 -6.01 -4.32 1.59
CA SER A 154 -5.27 -4.06 0.33
C SER A 154 -3.88 -4.70 0.30
N LEU A 155 -3.72 -5.83 0.99
CA LEU A 155 -2.47 -6.59 1.07
C LEU A 155 -2.27 -7.50 -0.14
N ILE A 156 -3.33 -7.76 -0.91
CA ILE A 156 -3.26 -8.51 -2.16
C ILE A 156 -4.01 -7.70 -3.22
N PRO A 157 -3.41 -7.44 -4.39
CA PRO A 157 -4.09 -6.74 -5.46
C PRO A 157 -5.26 -7.57 -6.02
N VAL A 158 -6.35 -6.89 -6.39
CA VAL A 158 -7.62 -7.52 -6.80
C VAL A 158 -7.44 -8.50 -7.97
N HIS A 159 -6.57 -8.21 -8.94
CA HIS A 159 -6.34 -9.09 -10.09
C HIS A 159 -5.80 -10.47 -9.71
N LEU A 160 -5.02 -10.59 -8.63
CA LEU A 160 -4.55 -11.89 -8.14
C LEU A 160 -5.71 -12.69 -7.52
N LEU A 161 -6.61 -12.02 -6.78
CA LEU A 161 -7.79 -12.65 -6.19
C LEU A 161 -8.82 -13.08 -7.24
N GLN A 162 -8.95 -12.31 -8.33
CA GLN A 162 -9.74 -12.68 -9.51
C GLN A 162 -9.20 -13.94 -10.19
N THR A 163 -7.88 -14.17 -10.15
CA THR A 163 -7.26 -15.39 -10.69
C THR A 163 -7.41 -16.56 -9.71
N PHE A 164 -7.18 -16.32 -8.41
CA PHE A 164 -7.25 -17.33 -7.37
C PHE A 164 -7.66 -16.74 -6.01
N PRO A 165 -8.69 -17.28 -5.33
CA PRO A 165 -9.47 -18.46 -5.71
C PRO A 165 -10.36 -18.25 -6.94
N GLY A 166 -10.67 -17.00 -7.29
CA GLY A 166 -11.51 -16.64 -8.43
C GLY A 166 -13.01 -16.64 -8.13
N PRO A 167 -13.82 -16.01 -8.99
CA PRO A 167 -15.25 -15.81 -8.76
C PRO A 167 -16.03 -17.13 -8.74
N GLU A 168 -15.73 -18.06 -9.64
CA GLU A 168 -16.43 -19.35 -9.74
C GLU A 168 -16.30 -20.18 -8.45
N ARG A 169 -15.09 -20.25 -7.90
CA ARG A 169 -14.84 -20.95 -6.63
C ARG A 169 -15.49 -20.25 -5.45
N ALA A 170 -15.54 -18.91 -5.47
CA ALA A 170 -16.26 -18.15 -4.44
C ALA A 170 -17.76 -18.43 -4.49
N VAL A 171 -18.38 -18.47 -5.68
CA VAL A 171 -19.80 -18.83 -5.85
C VAL A 171 -20.06 -20.24 -5.33
N TYR A 172 -19.24 -21.21 -5.71
CA TYR A 172 -19.34 -22.58 -5.23
C TYR A 172 -19.20 -22.66 -3.71
N PHE A 173 -18.22 -21.98 -3.13
CA PHE A 173 -18.02 -21.93 -1.68
C PHE A 173 -19.22 -21.33 -0.95
N ILE A 174 -19.76 -20.20 -1.42
CA ILE A 174 -20.94 -19.57 -0.85
C ILE A 174 -22.12 -20.55 -0.87
N ARG A 175 -22.46 -21.09 -2.05
CA ARG A 175 -23.59 -22.02 -2.20
C ARG A 175 -23.49 -23.26 -1.31
N THR A 176 -22.28 -23.77 -1.11
CA THR A 176 -22.04 -25.03 -0.41
C THR A 176 -21.95 -24.83 1.11
N PHE A 177 -21.15 -23.86 1.55
CA PHE A 177 -20.76 -23.69 2.95
C PHE A 177 -21.62 -22.69 3.73
N GLU A 178 -22.26 -21.72 3.06
CA GLU A 178 -23.11 -20.75 3.75
C GLU A 178 -24.30 -21.39 4.45
N PRO A 179 -25.07 -22.29 3.82
CA PRO A 179 -26.21 -22.93 4.49
C PRO A 179 -25.79 -23.76 5.71
N LEU A 180 -24.61 -24.38 5.68
CA LEU A 180 -24.03 -25.10 6.82
C LEU A 180 -23.60 -24.17 7.95
N GLU A 181 -22.99 -23.03 7.63
CA GLU A 181 -22.64 -22.03 8.65
C GLU A 181 -23.89 -21.41 9.26
N GLU A 182 -24.90 -21.05 8.48
CA GLU A 182 -26.18 -20.53 8.98
C GLU A 182 -26.86 -21.55 9.91
N SER A 183 -26.97 -22.81 9.49
CA SER A 183 -27.51 -23.91 10.30
C SER A 183 -26.74 -24.07 11.62
N SER A 184 -25.41 -24.01 11.57
CA SER A 184 -24.56 -24.08 12.76
C SER A 184 -24.78 -22.89 13.69
N ARG A 185 -24.99 -21.68 13.15
CA ARG A 185 -25.21 -20.46 13.93
C ARG A 185 -26.58 -20.43 14.59
N MET A 186 -27.62 -20.95 13.92
CA MET A 186 -28.96 -21.10 14.50
C MET A 186 -28.92 -21.96 15.78
N ILE A 187 -28.12 -23.03 15.79
CA ILE A 187 -27.98 -23.92 16.96
C ILE A 187 -27.30 -23.22 18.15
N TYR A 188 -26.33 -22.35 17.90
CA TYR A 188 -25.54 -21.69 18.96
C TYR A 188 -25.95 -20.25 19.27
N GLY A 189 -26.87 -19.66 18.52
CA GLY A 189 -27.28 -18.25 18.67
C GLY A 189 -26.17 -17.24 18.31
N GLY A 190 -25.27 -17.60 17.38
CA GLY A 190 -24.18 -16.71 16.96
C GLY A 190 -24.60 -15.71 15.87
N PRO A 191 -23.94 -14.54 15.76
CA PRO A 191 -24.19 -13.61 14.65
C PRO A 191 -23.80 -14.24 13.30
N LYS A 192 -24.41 -13.75 12.22
CA LYS A 192 -24.07 -14.16 10.84
C LYS A 192 -22.58 -13.92 10.56
N ASN A 193 -21.98 -14.84 9.80
CA ASN A 193 -20.56 -14.77 9.47
C ASN A 193 -20.34 -13.83 8.27
N GLY A 194 -19.67 -12.70 8.49
CA GLY A 194 -19.43 -11.69 7.45
C GLY A 194 -18.52 -12.13 6.29
N VAL A 195 -17.94 -13.33 6.34
CA VAL A 195 -17.08 -13.86 5.26
C VAL A 195 -17.85 -13.99 3.95
N PHE A 196 -19.11 -14.44 3.97
CA PHE A 196 -19.90 -14.61 2.75
C PHE A 196 -20.24 -13.27 2.11
N ASP A 197 -20.63 -12.28 2.92
CA ASP A 197 -20.90 -10.91 2.45
C ASP A 197 -19.65 -10.22 1.90
N CYS A 198 -18.51 -10.45 2.53
CA CYS A 198 -17.22 -10.00 2.01
C CYS A 198 -16.95 -10.60 0.61
N LEU A 199 -17.16 -11.90 0.41
CA LEU A 199 -16.94 -12.54 -0.89
C LEU A 199 -17.93 -12.02 -1.95
N ARG A 200 -19.20 -11.84 -1.60
CA ARG A 200 -20.19 -11.20 -2.48
C ARG A 200 -19.73 -9.82 -2.93
N LYS A 201 -19.28 -9.00 -1.97
CA LYS A 201 -18.75 -7.64 -2.22
C LYS A 201 -17.48 -7.67 -3.06
N MET A 202 -16.57 -8.60 -2.79
CA MET A 202 -15.27 -8.74 -3.47
C MET A 202 -15.43 -9.09 -4.95
N TYR A 203 -16.34 -10.01 -5.26
CA TYR A 203 -16.53 -10.52 -6.62
C TYR A 203 -17.76 -9.94 -7.34
N GLY A 204 -18.54 -9.06 -6.70
CA GLY A 204 -19.78 -8.54 -7.27
C GLY A 204 -20.84 -9.63 -7.48
N ILE A 205 -20.83 -10.67 -6.63
CA ILE A 205 -21.85 -11.73 -6.66
C ILE A 205 -23.07 -11.16 -5.96
N TRP A 206 -24.01 -10.63 -6.73
CA TRP A 206 -25.30 -10.25 -6.20
C TRP A 206 -26.01 -11.53 -5.76
N SER A 207 -26.38 -11.59 -4.48
CA SER A 207 -27.34 -12.58 -4.06
C SER A 207 -28.61 -12.27 -4.84
N GLU A 208 -29.03 -13.16 -5.73
CA GLU A 208 -30.43 -13.28 -6.12
C GLU A 208 -31.17 -13.71 -4.84
N ALA A 209 -31.28 -12.79 -3.87
CA ALA A 209 -32.24 -12.96 -2.81
C ALA A 209 -33.61 -12.95 -3.51
N PRO A 210 -34.50 -13.91 -3.22
CA PRO A 210 -35.90 -13.76 -3.61
C PRO A 210 -36.38 -12.40 -3.08
N GLU A 211 -37.07 -11.62 -3.91
CA GLU A 211 -37.49 -10.23 -3.67
C GLU A 211 -38.46 -10.04 -2.47
N ASP A 212 -38.57 -11.02 -1.57
CA ASP A 212 -39.61 -11.08 -0.54
C ASP A 212 -39.34 -10.16 0.68
N ASP A 213 -38.11 -9.64 0.84
CA ASP A 213 -37.74 -8.78 1.97
C ASP A 213 -38.01 -7.28 1.73
N ALA A 214 -38.34 -6.88 0.49
CA ALA A 214 -38.69 -5.48 0.20
C ALA A 214 -40.00 -5.02 0.88
N ASN A 215 -40.81 -5.96 1.39
CA ASN A 215 -42.07 -5.67 2.09
C ASN A 215 -41.99 -5.79 3.62
N ALA A 216 -40.89 -6.31 4.19
CA ALA A 216 -40.74 -6.46 5.64
C ALA A 216 -40.23 -5.17 6.33
N ALA A 217 -39.71 -4.20 5.58
CA ALA A 217 -39.19 -2.94 6.13
C ALA A 217 -40.27 -1.87 6.44
N THR A 218 -41.55 -2.14 6.21
CA THR A 218 -42.65 -1.19 6.49
C THR A 218 -43.35 -1.39 7.85
N CYS A 219 -42.88 -2.30 8.71
CA CYS A 219 -43.47 -2.53 10.03
C CYS A 219 -42.53 -2.16 11.19
N SER A 220 -41.95 -0.97 11.20
CA SER A 220 -41.32 -0.46 12.43
C SER A 220 -41.25 1.06 12.46
N ASP A 221 -42.41 1.70 12.47
CA ASP A 221 -42.57 3.04 13.07
C ASP A 221 -44.03 3.19 13.49
N ASN A 222 -44.32 2.88 14.76
CA ASN A 222 -45.39 3.42 15.60
C ASN A 222 -45.70 2.46 16.75
N ASN A 223 -44.87 2.44 17.80
CA ASN A 223 -45.38 2.24 19.17
C ASN A 223 -44.30 2.55 20.22
N LEU A 224 -44.21 3.83 20.56
CA LEU A 224 -43.75 4.27 21.88
C LEU A 224 -44.84 3.88 22.89
N GLY A 225 -44.68 2.74 23.58
CA GLY A 225 -45.57 2.45 24.70
C GLY A 225 -45.63 1.00 25.16
N GLY A 226 -44.58 0.54 25.84
CA GLY A 226 -44.75 -0.32 27.01
C GLY A 226 -44.86 -1.84 26.79
N SER A 227 -44.11 -2.51 27.66
CA SER A 227 -44.25 -3.90 28.14
C SER A 227 -43.57 -5.02 27.35
N ASN A 228 -42.87 -5.85 28.14
CA ASN A 228 -42.05 -7.00 27.78
C ASN A 228 -42.81 -8.00 26.90
N ALA A 229 -42.29 -8.27 25.71
CA ALA A 229 -42.65 -9.46 24.94
C ALA A 229 -41.39 -10.30 24.70
N TYR A 230 -41.32 -11.39 25.46
CA TYR A 230 -40.50 -12.57 25.18
C TYR A 230 -40.95 -13.16 23.83
N CYS A 231 -40.05 -13.31 22.86
CA CYS A 231 -40.31 -14.13 21.69
C CYS A 231 -39.82 -15.56 21.97
N PRO A 232 -40.69 -16.57 22.05
CA PRO A 232 -40.25 -17.96 21.98
C PRO A 232 -39.85 -18.30 20.54
N ALA A 233 -38.91 -19.24 20.45
CA ALA A 233 -38.33 -19.77 19.21
C ALA A 233 -39.35 -20.44 18.29
#